data_AF-A0A8J7Q591-F1
#
_entry.id   AF-A0A8J7Q591-F1
#
_cell.length_a   1.000
_cell.length_b   1.000
_cell.length_c   1.000
_cell.angle_alpha   90.00
_cell.angle_beta   90.00
_cell.angle_gamma   90.00
#
_symmetry.space_group_name_H-M   'P 1'
#
loop_
_entity.id
_entity.type
_entity.pdbx_description
1 polymer ?
#
loop_
_entity_poly.entity_id
_entity_poly.type
_entity_poly.pdbx_seq_one_letter_code
_entity_poly.pdbx_strand_id
1 'polypeptide(L)'
;ILDEVRRAQDTILFLPDAITSLGTSAGGPSAERVHVQLLAAQWTEQVRCIFTATAGEYQRCLQRRPGLAGSVQEIVLRPATPGEAIDVLRGVRDRYQAYHRVRIAEEAISATVELAGNFPGAFPGKAVTLLDRACARSRSKADALSPEPEARLREIETQIEQLNSEKEAAVAAQDFARGLELRDRADALKNEKERLLRERPDRGDPEVVVDSSVVEEVAREIATLAPAGPAPV
;
A
#
# COMPACT_ATOMS: atom_id res chain seq x y z
N ILE A 1 -18.98 -23.34 8.56
CA ILE A 1 -19.05 -21.87 8.44
C ILE A 1 -20.45 -21.33 8.76
N LEU A 2 -21.49 -21.42 7.91
CA LEU A 2 -22.82 -20.84 8.25
C LEU A 2 -23.42 -21.39 9.55
N ASP A 3 -23.39 -22.71 9.75
CA ASP A 3 -23.89 -23.32 11.00
C ASP A 3 -23.00 -23.02 12.22
N GLU A 4 -21.73 -22.67 11.98
CA GLU A 4 -20.78 -22.30 13.02
C GLU A 4 -21.00 -20.84 13.47
N VAL A 5 -21.23 -19.95 12.50
CA VAL A 5 -21.65 -18.56 12.74
C VAL A 5 -23.00 -18.51 13.45
N ARG A 6 -23.97 -19.34 13.05
CA ARG A 6 -25.30 -19.42 13.73
C ARG A 6 -25.22 -19.89 15.18
N ARG A 7 -24.22 -20.70 15.53
CA ARG A 7 -23.98 -21.13 16.92
C ARG A 7 -23.29 -20.06 17.75
N ALA A 8 -22.58 -19.13 17.12
CA ALA A 8 -21.88 -18.05 17.78
C ALA A 8 -22.81 -16.83 17.97
N GLN A 9 -23.64 -16.89 19.02
CA GLN A 9 -24.62 -15.83 19.32
C GLN A 9 -23.97 -14.48 19.69
N ASP A 10 -22.69 -14.47 20.08
CA ASP A 10 -21.97 -13.25 20.46
C ASP A 10 -20.98 -12.70 19.41
N THR A 11 -21.21 -13.01 18.14
CA THR A 11 -20.32 -12.58 17.05
C THR A 11 -21.01 -11.57 16.13
N ILE A 12 -20.28 -10.50 15.77
CA ILE A 12 -20.67 -9.57 14.70
C ILE A 12 -19.76 -9.81 13.49
N LEU A 13 -20.35 -10.06 12.34
CA LEU A 13 -19.64 -10.22 11.07
C LEU A 13 -19.50 -8.88 10.36
N PHE A 14 -18.27 -8.47 10.04
CA PHE A 14 -18.02 -7.31 9.20
C PHE A 14 -17.80 -7.74 7.75
N LEU A 15 -18.64 -7.24 6.85
CA LEU A 15 -18.72 -7.65 5.44
C LEU A 15 -18.62 -6.43 4.51
N PRO A 16 -17.40 -5.94 4.20
CA PRO A 16 -17.22 -4.66 3.54
C PRO A 16 -17.73 -4.62 2.09
N ASP A 17 -17.65 -5.72 1.35
CA ASP A 17 -18.00 -5.76 -0.09
C ASP A 17 -19.28 -6.53 -0.41
N ALA A 18 -20.03 -6.94 0.62
CA ALA A 18 -21.20 -7.78 0.42
C ALA A 18 -22.29 -7.08 -0.40
N ILE A 19 -22.58 -5.81 -0.11
CA ILE A 19 -23.61 -5.05 -0.86
C ILE A 19 -23.21 -4.85 -2.31
N THR A 20 -21.92 -4.60 -2.59
CA THR A 20 -21.40 -4.50 -3.97
C THR A 20 -21.62 -5.78 -4.74
N SER A 21 -21.36 -6.95 -4.14
CA SER A 21 -21.58 -8.24 -4.80
C SER A 21 -23.06 -8.56 -5.06
N LEU A 22 -23.98 -8.00 -4.25
CA LEU A 22 -25.43 -8.22 -4.38
C LEU A 22 -26.07 -7.22 -5.36
N GLY A 23 -25.52 -6.02 -5.45
CA GLY A 23 -25.95 -4.95 -6.35
C GLY A 23 -25.38 -5.05 -7.78
N THR A 24 -24.33 -5.86 -7.98
CA THR A 24 -23.66 -6.05 -9.28
C THR A 24 -23.75 -7.50 -9.74
N SER A 25 -23.50 -7.77 -11.03
CA SER A 25 -23.27 -9.15 -11.53
C SER A 25 -21.81 -9.58 -11.42
N ALA A 26 -20.99 -8.84 -10.65
CA ALA A 26 -19.53 -8.96 -10.67
C ALA A 26 -18.97 -9.96 -9.63
N GLY A 27 -19.79 -10.39 -8.67
CA GLY A 27 -19.48 -11.53 -7.81
C GLY A 27 -19.90 -12.81 -8.53
N GLY A 28 -18.98 -13.76 -8.73
CA GLY A 28 -19.36 -15.07 -9.26
C GLY A 28 -20.52 -15.69 -8.45
N PRO A 29 -21.32 -16.58 -9.05
CA PRO A 29 -22.61 -17.04 -8.48
C PRO A 29 -22.49 -17.69 -7.10
N SER A 30 -21.29 -18.11 -6.68
CA SER A 30 -21.02 -18.68 -5.36
C SER A 30 -20.97 -17.62 -4.25
N ALA A 31 -20.26 -16.50 -4.47
CA ALA A 31 -20.11 -15.44 -3.46
C ALA A 31 -21.44 -14.70 -3.22
N GLU A 32 -22.17 -14.43 -4.31
CA GLU A 32 -23.51 -13.85 -4.22
C GLU A 32 -24.45 -14.75 -3.40
N ARG A 33 -24.44 -16.07 -3.65
CA ARG A 33 -25.27 -17.03 -2.90
C ARG A 33 -24.97 -17.03 -1.41
N VAL A 34 -23.70 -16.93 -1.00
CA VAL A 34 -23.32 -16.88 0.41
C VAL A 34 -23.83 -15.59 1.06
N HIS A 35 -23.66 -14.44 0.41
CA HIS A 35 -24.14 -13.16 0.93
C HIS A 35 -25.67 -13.08 0.99
N VAL A 36 -26.38 -13.67 0.02
CA VAL A 36 -27.84 -13.84 0.08
C VAL A 36 -28.26 -14.68 1.28
N GLN A 37 -27.58 -15.80 1.51
CA GLN A 37 -27.87 -16.69 2.64
C GLN A 37 -27.59 -16.02 3.99
N LEU A 38 -26.53 -15.23 4.10
CA LEU A 38 -26.22 -14.45 5.30
C LEU A 38 -27.27 -13.37 5.56
N LEU A 39 -27.70 -12.65 4.51
CA LEU A 39 -28.80 -11.68 4.62
C LEU A 39 -30.12 -12.33 5.03
N ALA A 40 -30.46 -13.50 4.49
CA ALA A 40 -31.65 -14.23 4.89
C ALA A 40 -31.56 -14.74 6.35
N ALA A 41 -30.36 -15.13 6.81
CA ALA A 41 -30.13 -15.53 8.20
C ALA A 41 -30.12 -14.34 9.19
N GLN A 42 -29.80 -13.13 8.71
CA GLN A 42 -29.97 -11.89 9.47
C GLN A 42 -31.45 -11.63 9.79
N TRP A 43 -32.35 -11.91 8.85
CA TRP A 43 -33.79 -11.70 9.02
C TRP A 43 -34.41 -12.59 10.10
N THR A 44 -33.80 -13.74 10.38
CA THR A 44 -34.20 -14.65 11.45
C THR A 44 -33.44 -14.40 12.76
N GLU A 45 -32.71 -13.29 12.87
CA GLU A 45 -31.86 -12.90 14.02
C GLU A 45 -30.78 -13.94 14.39
N GLN A 46 -30.46 -14.86 13.48
CA GLN A 46 -29.49 -15.92 13.74
C GLN A 46 -28.04 -15.44 13.61
N VAL A 47 -27.84 -14.30 12.97
CA VAL A 47 -26.53 -13.71 12.69
C VAL A 47 -26.64 -12.19 12.83
N ARG A 48 -25.57 -11.54 13.33
CA ARG A 48 -25.42 -10.07 13.35
C ARG A 48 -24.34 -9.66 12.37
N CYS A 49 -24.66 -8.80 11.41
CA CYS A 49 -23.72 -8.34 10.39
C CYS A 49 -23.66 -6.82 10.29
N ILE A 50 -22.48 -6.29 10.00
CA ILE A 50 -22.24 -4.91 9.56
C ILE A 50 -21.78 -4.96 8.11
N PHE A 51 -22.46 -4.22 7.25
CA PHE A 51 -22.15 -4.11 5.83
C PHE A 51 -21.60 -2.72 5.53
N THR A 52 -20.71 -2.61 4.55
CA THR A 52 -20.37 -1.31 3.96
C THR A 52 -20.81 -1.23 2.51
N ALA A 53 -21.20 -0.04 2.08
CA ALA A 53 -21.59 0.24 0.70
C ALA A 53 -21.47 1.73 0.44
N THR A 54 -21.23 2.07 -0.83
CA THR A 54 -21.55 3.42 -1.31
C THR A 54 -23.07 3.58 -1.48
N ALA A 55 -23.56 4.81 -1.40
CA ALA A 55 -24.98 5.10 -1.59
C ALA A 55 -25.52 4.52 -2.93
N GLY A 56 -24.75 4.62 -4.02
CA GLY A 56 -25.14 4.08 -5.32
C GLY A 56 -25.16 2.55 -5.39
N GLU A 57 -24.30 1.85 -4.65
CA GLU A 57 -24.35 0.37 -4.55
C GLU A 57 -25.54 -0.07 -3.71
N TYR A 58 -25.80 0.60 -2.59
CA TYR A 58 -26.94 0.28 -1.74
C TYR A 58 -28.26 0.49 -2.48
N GLN A 59 -28.43 1.60 -3.19
CA GLN A 59 -29.62 1.86 -4.02
C GLN A 59 -29.82 0.79 -5.10
N ARG A 60 -28.77 0.37 -5.81
CA ARG A 60 -28.85 -0.73 -6.78
C ARG A 60 -29.22 -2.06 -6.14
N CYS A 61 -28.70 -2.33 -4.94
CA CYS A 61 -29.07 -3.52 -4.17
C CYS A 61 -30.56 -3.50 -3.78
N LEU A 62 -31.08 -2.36 -3.33
CA LEU A 62 -32.50 -2.19 -3.01
C LEU A 62 -33.42 -2.39 -4.22
N GLN A 63 -33.03 -1.88 -5.40
CA GLN A 63 -33.79 -2.09 -6.63
C GLN A 63 -33.92 -3.57 -7.00
N ARG A 64 -32.85 -4.36 -6.79
CA ARG A 64 -32.87 -5.81 -7.05
C ARG A 64 -33.57 -6.59 -5.93
N ARG A 65 -33.50 -6.12 -4.69
CA ARG A 65 -34.02 -6.79 -3.49
C ARG A 65 -34.72 -5.81 -2.55
N PRO A 66 -35.97 -5.42 -2.86
CA PRO A 66 -36.71 -4.43 -2.06
C PRO A 66 -36.98 -4.88 -0.61
N GLY A 67 -37.00 -6.19 -0.35
CA GLY A 67 -37.16 -6.73 1.01
C GLY A 67 -36.01 -6.42 1.98
N LEU A 68 -34.86 -5.94 1.47
CA LEU A 68 -33.71 -5.57 2.31
C LEU A 68 -33.98 -4.30 3.12
N ALA A 69 -34.73 -3.33 2.57
CA ALA A 69 -34.92 -2.01 3.17
C ALA A 69 -35.55 -2.06 4.57
N GLY A 70 -36.43 -3.04 4.83
CA GLY A 70 -37.08 -3.19 6.13
C GLY A 70 -36.26 -3.96 7.16
N SER A 71 -35.12 -4.52 6.76
CA SER A 71 -34.35 -5.47 7.59
C SER A 71 -32.96 -4.97 7.95
N VAL A 72 -32.53 -3.84 7.38
CA VAL A 72 -31.22 -3.23 7.62
C VAL A 72 -31.44 -1.83 8.16
N GLN A 73 -30.79 -1.52 9.29
CA GLN A 73 -30.72 -0.16 9.79
C GLN A 73 -29.61 0.58 9.05
N GLU A 74 -29.97 1.58 8.25
CA GLU A 74 -29.00 2.42 7.54
C GLU A 74 -28.35 3.43 8.50
N ILE A 75 -27.03 3.50 8.48
CA ILE A 75 -26.24 4.53 9.15
C ILE A 75 -25.44 5.26 8.06
N VAL A 76 -25.84 6.50 7.77
CA VAL A 76 -25.16 7.32 6.76
C VAL A 76 -23.88 7.90 7.36
N LEU A 77 -22.73 7.49 6.81
CA LEU A 77 -21.44 8.05 7.16
C LEU A 77 -21.13 9.23 6.25
N ARG A 78 -20.88 10.40 6.86
CA ARG A 78 -20.35 11.56 6.13
C ARG A 78 -18.83 11.42 5.96
N PRO A 79 -18.25 11.96 4.88
CA PRO A 79 -16.81 12.13 4.78
C PRO A 79 -16.26 12.91 6.00
N ALA A 80 -15.02 12.62 6.37
CA ALA A 80 -14.33 13.40 7.38
C ALA A 80 -14.13 14.84 6.88
N THR A 81 -14.21 15.81 7.78
CA THR A 81 -13.80 17.19 7.51
C THR A 81 -12.28 17.27 7.38
N PRO A 82 -11.73 18.34 6.77
CA PRO A 82 -10.27 18.55 6.76
C PRO A 82 -9.67 18.53 8.17
N GLY A 83 -10.31 19.14 9.16
CA GLY A 83 -9.85 19.10 10.57
C GLY A 83 -9.82 17.68 11.15
N GLU A 84 -10.91 16.91 10.97
CA GLU A 84 -10.95 15.50 11.40
C GLU A 84 -9.89 14.65 10.67
N ALA A 85 -9.58 14.97 9.41
CA ALA A 85 -8.53 14.29 8.67
C ALA A 85 -7.13 14.56 9.27
N ILE A 86 -6.85 15.78 9.74
CA ILE A 86 -5.60 16.10 10.45
C ILE A 86 -5.46 15.22 11.69
N ASP A 87 -6.53 15.06 12.48
CA ASP A 87 -6.50 14.24 13.69
C ASP A 87 -6.28 12.76 13.38
N VAL A 88 -6.88 12.26 12.29
CA VAL A 88 -6.61 10.90 11.79
C VAL A 88 -5.15 10.74 11.37
N LEU A 89 -4.58 11.71 10.64
CA LEU A 89 -3.18 11.67 10.21
C LEU A 89 -2.22 11.68 11.41
N ARG A 90 -2.51 12.49 12.44
CA ARG A 90 -1.76 12.48 13.71
C ARG A 90 -1.84 11.11 14.39
N GLY A 91 -3.01 10.48 14.40
CA GLY A 91 -3.20 9.15 14.98
C GLY A 91 -2.44 8.02 14.26
N VAL A 92 -2.22 8.14 12.95
CA VAL A 92 -1.44 7.14 12.19
C VAL A 92 0.04 7.48 12.05
N ARG A 93 0.45 8.71 12.39
CA ARG A 93 1.81 9.24 12.24
C ARG A 93 2.88 8.26 12.71
N ASP A 94 2.78 7.77 13.95
CA ASP A 94 3.81 6.91 14.55
C ASP A 94 3.98 5.59 13.79
N ARG A 95 2.88 5.02 13.26
CA ARG A 95 2.92 3.79 12.47
C ARG A 95 3.63 4.03 11.14
N TYR A 96 3.34 5.14 10.46
CA TYR A 96 3.97 5.50 9.19
C TYR A 96 5.44 5.85 9.35
N GLN A 97 5.80 6.58 10.42
CA GLN A 97 7.19 6.88 10.77
C GLN A 97 8.00 5.60 10.97
N ALA A 98 7.46 4.63 11.72
CA ALA A 98 8.13 3.35 11.95
C ALA A 98 8.23 2.52 10.65
N TYR A 99 7.16 2.46 9.85
CA TYR A 99 7.12 1.68 8.62
C TYR A 99 8.11 2.19 7.56
N HIS A 100 8.10 3.50 7.29
CA HIS A 100 8.95 4.12 6.28
C HIS A 100 10.34 4.51 6.81
N ARG A 101 10.58 4.41 8.12
CA ARG A 101 11.80 4.90 8.80
C ARG A 101 12.06 6.38 8.51
N VAL A 102 11.02 7.17 8.67
CA VAL A 102 11.04 8.63 8.47
C VAL A 102 10.45 9.32 9.70
N ARG A 103 10.76 10.60 9.87
CA ARG A 103 10.10 11.50 10.83
C ARG A 103 9.17 12.42 10.06
N ILE A 104 7.89 12.42 10.41
CA ILE A 104 6.91 13.30 9.76
C ILE A 104 6.85 14.60 10.55
N ALA A 105 7.06 15.74 9.90
CA ALA A 105 6.91 17.06 10.52
C ALA A 105 5.43 17.43 10.70
N GLU A 106 5.11 18.28 11.67
CA GLU A 106 3.71 18.67 11.94
C GLU A 106 3.13 19.52 10.79
N GLU A 107 3.99 20.35 10.19
CA GLU A 107 3.69 21.18 9.03
C GLU A 107 3.36 20.32 7.82
N ALA A 108 4.00 19.16 7.67
CA ALA A 108 3.73 18.22 6.59
C ALA A 108 2.31 17.63 6.67
N ILE A 109 1.80 17.38 7.89
CA ILE A 109 0.43 16.88 8.09
C ILE A 109 -0.58 17.93 7.62
N SER A 110 -0.38 19.18 8.02
CA SER A 110 -1.27 20.29 7.63
C SER A 110 -1.26 20.52 6.12
N ALA A 111 -0.07 20.57 5.52
CA ALA A 111 0.10 20.69 4.07
C ALA A 111 -0.52 19.52 3.31
N THR A 112 -0.42 18.30 3.83
CA THR A 112 -1.03 17.10 3.23
C THR A 112 -2.54 17.27 3.11
N VAL A 113 -3.22 17.71 4.18
CA VAL A 113 -4.68 17.85 4.16
C VAL A 113 -5.11 18.96 3.21
N GLU A 114 -4.42 20.09 3.23
CA GLU A 114 -4.69 21.22 2.34
C GLU A 114 -4.55 20.82 0.87
N LEU A 115 -3.42 20.24 0.49
CA LEU A 115 -3.14 19.81 -0.89
C LEU A 115 -4.04 18.65 -1.32
N ALA A 116 -4.35 17.73 -0.41
CA ALA A 116 -5.28 16.65 -0.69
C ALA A 116 -6.71 17.13 -0.95
N GLY A 117 -7.06 18.35 -0.54
CA GLY A 117 -8.31 19.01 -0.91
C GLY A 117 -8.56 19.00 -2.42
N ASN A 118 -7.50 19.15 -3.22
CA ASN A 118 -7.57 19.24 -4.68
C ASN A 118 -7.68 17.88 -5.38
N PHE A 119 -7.44 16.76 -4.69
CA PHE A 119 -7.52 15.43 -5.28
C PHE A 119 -8.93 14.83 -5.17
N PRO A 120 -9.35 14.02 -6.17
CA PRO A 120 -10.61 13.30 -6.13
C PRO A 120 -10.60 12.27 -4.99
N GLY A 121 -11.78 12.03 -4.41
CA GLY A 121 -11.98 11.10 -3.30
C GLY A 121 -12.36 11.79 -1.99
N ALA A 122 -12.66 10.99 -0.98
CA ALA A 122 -13.09 11.45 0.33
C ALA A 122 -11.93 11.50 1.33
N PHE A 123 -11.98 12.45 2.26
CA PHE A 123 -11.16 12.39 3.47
C PHE A 123 -11.67 11.27 4.40
N PRO A 124 -10.77 10.63 5.17
CA PRO A 124 -9.32 10.91 5.28
C PRO A 124 -8.47 10.19 4.22
N GLY A 125 -9.03 9.24 3.47
CA GLY A 125 -8.27 8.31 2.61
C GLY A 125 -7.37 8.97 1.56
N LYS A 126 -7.82 10.07 0.95
CA LYS A 126 -6.99 10.82 -0.01
C LYS A 126 -5.76 11.48 0.64
N ALA A 127 -5.89 11.98 1.86
CA ALA A 127 -4.79 12.58 2.60
C ALA A 127 -3.79 11.53 3.09
N VAL A 128 -4.29 10.38 3.57
CA VAL A 128 -3.45 9.23 3.95
C VAL A 128 -2.61 8.77 2.77
N THR A 129 -3.21 8.63 1.58
CA THR A 129 -2.48 8.24 0.37
C THR A 129 -1.38 9.24 -0.01
N LEU A 130 -1.65 10.54 0.10
CA LEU A 130 -0.66 11.58 -0.21
C LEU A 130 0.51 11.53 0.79
N LEU A 131 0.22 11.44 2.09
CA LEU A 131 1.24 11.34 3.13
C LEU A 131 2.10 10.08 2.98
N ASP A 132 1.47 8.94 2.68
CA ASP A 132 2.16 7.66 2.44
C ASP A 132 3.17 7.78 1.31
N ARG A 133 2.75 8.35 0.18
CA ARG A 133 3.62 8.59 -0.98
C ARG A 133 4.76 9.55 -0.64
N ALA A 134 4.50 10.60 0.14
CA ALA A 134 5.55 11.53 0.60
C ALA A 134 6.58 10.82 1.49
N CYS A 135 6.14 9.92 2.38
CA CYS A 135 7.04 9.11 3.20
C CYS A 135 7.90 8.18 2.35
N ALA A 136 7.27 7.41 1.45
CA ALA A 136 7.98 6.51 0.54
C ALA A 136 8.98 7.25 -0.37
N ARG A 137 8.61 8.44 -0.86
CA ARG A 137 9.46 9.30 -1.69
C ARG A 137 10.68 9.79 -0.90
N SER A 138 10.48 10.24 0.33
CA SER A 138 11.56 10.73 1.21
C SER A 138 12.57 9.62 1.47
N ARG A 139 12.08 8.41 1.80
CA ARG A 139 12.95 7.26 2.02
C ARG A 139 13.73 6.88 0.77
N SER A 140 13.05 6.79 -0.37
CA SER A 140 13.68 6.46 -1.65
C SER A 140 14.77 7.47 -2.04
N LYS A 141 14.56 8.77 -1.76
CA LYS A 141 15.57 9.81 -1.99
C LYS A 141 16.77 9.65 -1.08
N ALA A 142 16.56 9.37 0.21
CA ALA A 142 17.64 9.16 1.16
C ALA A 142 18.50 7.94 0.79
N ASP A 143 17.87 6.85 0.34
CA ASP A 143 18.57 5.67 -0.15
C ASP A 143 19.37 6.02 -1.44
N ALA A 144 18.79 6.79 -2.38
CA ALA A 144 19.49 7.24 -3.58
C ALA A 144 20.66 8.21 -3.33
N LEU A 145 20.56 9.01 -2.25
CA LEU A 145 21.55 10.00 -1.82
C LEU A 145 22.67 9.39 -0.94
N SER A 146 22.69 8.08 -0.72
CA SER A 146 23.84 7.35 -0.14
C SER A 146 24.72 6.77 -1.25
N PRO A 147 25.58 7.56 -1.93
CA PRO A 147 26.04 7.23 -3.27
C PRO A 147 27.34 6.41 -3.24
N GLU A 148 28.18 6.58 -2.22
CA GLU A 148 29.59 6.16 -2.32
C GLU A 148 29.80 4.64 -2.17
N PRO A 149 29.11 3.92 -1.25
CA PRO A 149 29.26 2.46 -1.17
C PRO A 149 28.33 1.73 -2.16
N GLU A 150 27.12 2.23 -2.41
CA GLU A 150 26.08 1.45 -3.08
C GLU A 150 26.26 1.36 -4.60
N ALA A 151 26.71 2.43 -5.25
CA ALA A 151 27.03 2.38 -6.67
C ALA A 151 28.18 1.41 -6.94
N ARG A 152 29.23 1.46 -6.10
CA ARG A 152 30.37 0.53 -6.17
C ARG A 152 29.97 -0.91 -5.84
N LEU A 153 29.09 -1.12 -4.86
CA LEU A 153 28.55 -2.45 -4.52
C LEU A 153 27.73 -3.03 -5.69
N ARG A 154 26.86 -2.23 -6.32
CA ARG A 154 26.08 -2.64 -7.50
C ARG A 154 26.98 -2.95 -8.70
N GLU A 155 28.03 -2.15 -8.90
CA GLU A 155 29.04 -2.42 -9.94
C GLU A 155 29.77 -3.74 -9.68
N ILE A 156 30.21 -3.98 -8.45
CA ILE A 156 30.84 -5.24 -8.04
C ILE A 156 29.88 -6.43 -8.23
N GLU A 157 28.59 -6.29 -7.90
CA GLU A 157 27.58 -7.32 -8.13
C GLU A 157 27.42 -7.64 -9.61
N THR A 158 27.32 -6.62 -10.45
CA THR A 158 27.20 -6.77 -11.91
C THR A 158 28.43 -7.47 -12.50
N GLN A 159 29.64 -7.10 -12.04
CA GLN A 159 30.88 -7.74 -12.47
C GLN A 159 30.97 -9.21 -12.03
N ILE A 160 30.51 -9.53 -10.81
CA ILE A 160 30.45 -10.92 -10.33
C ILE A 160 29.48 -11.76 -11.18
N GLU A 161 28.33 -11.21 -11.56
CA GLU A 161 27.37 -11.90 -12.43
C GLU A 161 27.96 -12.17 -13.82
N GLN A 162 28.62 -11.17 -14.42
CA GLN A 162 29.30 -11.32 -15.71
C GLN A 162 30.39 -12.40 -15.66
N LEU A 163 31.26 -12.36 -14.64
CA LEU A 163 32.32 -13.36 -14.47
C LEU A 163 31.77 -14.77 -14.22
N ASN A 164 30.64 -14.90 -13.52
CA ASN A 164 29.99 -16.20 -13.34
C ASN A 164 29.41 -16.75 -14.65
N SER A 165 28.78 -15.90 -15.46
CA SER A 165 28.29 -16.28 -16.79
C SER A 165 29.44 -16.70 -17.72
N GLU A 166 30.54 -15.95 -17.74
CA GLU A 166 31.74 -16.31 -18.51
C GLU A 166 32.38 -17.61 -18.01
N LYS A 167 32.39 -17.85 -16.70
CA LYS A 167 32.88 -19.09 -16.09
C LYS A 167 32.04 -20.28 -16.52
N GLU A 168 30.71 -20.16 -16.52
CA GLU A 168 29.81 -21.21 -16.99
C GLU A 168 30.04 -21.52 -18.48
N ALA A 169 30.25 -20.49 -19.31
CA ALA A 169 30.59 -20.66 -20.72
C ALA A 169 31.96 -21.36 -20.91
N ALA A 170 32.98 -20.99 -20.11
CA ALA A 170 34.30 -21.62 -20.16
C ALA A 170 34.26 -23.10 -19.73
N VAL A 171 33.48 -23.42 -18.70
CA VAL A 171 33.24 -24.81 -18.25
C VAL A 171 32.51 -25.62 -19.33
N ALA A 172 31.50 -25.04 -19.98
CA ALA A 172 30.80 -25.69 -21.09
C ALA A 172 31.73 -25.95 -22.30
N ALA A 173 32.71 -25.07 -22.53
CA ALA A 173 33.74 -25.22 -23.56
C ALA A 173 34.91 -26.15 -23.14
N GLN A 174 34.85 -26.76 -21.95
CA GLN A 174 35.93 -27.58 -21.36
C GLN A 174 37.27 -26.84 -21.18
N ASP A 175 37.24 -25.50 -21.16
CA ASP A 175 38.41 -24.67 -20.88
C ASP A 175 38.54 -24.45 -19.37
N PHE A 176 39.05 -25.48 -18.69
CA PHE A 176 39.17 -25.51 -17.23
C PHE A 176 40.18 -24.49 -16.70
N ALA A 177 41.21 -24.14 -17.47
CA ALA A 177 42.20 -23.15 -17.08
C ALA A 177 41.56 -21.76 -17.00
N ARG A 178 40.82 -21.37 -18.04
CA ARG A 178 40.07 -20.11 -18.06
C ARG A 178 38.95 -20.08 -17.02
N GLY A 179 38.27 -21.20 -16.79
CA GLY A 179 37.26 -21.32 -15.74
C GLY A 179 37.84 -21.10 -14.33
N LEU A 180 39.08 -21.55 -14.07
CA LEU A 180 39.77 -21.33 -12.80
C LEU A 180 40.11 -19.84 -12.59
N GLU A 181 40.65 -19.18 -13.62
CA GLU A 181 40.99 -17.75 -13.57
C GLU A 181 39.76 -16.87 -13.31
N LEU A 182 38.64 -17.16 -13.98
CA LEU A 182 37.38 -16.44 -13.80
C LEU A 182 36.80 -16.65 -12.40
N ARG A 183 36.97 -17.84 -11.82
CA ARG A 183 36.58 -18.13 -10.43
C ARG A 183 37.37 -17.28 -9.44
N ASP A 184 38.69 -17.25 -9.59
CA ASP A 184 39.57 -16.51 -8.67
C ASP A 184 39.29 -14.99 -8.73
N ARG A 185 38.98 -14.46 -9.92
CA ARG A 185 38.55 -13.06 -10.08
C ARG A 185 37.19 -12.78 -9.42
N ALA A 186 36.22 -13.68 -9.57
CA ALA A 186 34.91 -13.54 -8.94
C ALA A 186 35.02 -13.61 -7.40
N ASP A 187 35.89 -14.46 -6.87
CA ASP A 187 36.11 -14.59 -5.43
C ASP A 187 36.88 -13.38 -4.85
N ALA A 188 37.80 -12.78 -5.61
CA ALA A 188 38.44 -11.52 -5.23
C ALA A 188 37.43 -10.37 -5.11
N LEU A 189 36.50 -10.24 -6.07
CA LEU A 189 35.44 -9.24 -6.04
C LEU A 189 34.43 -9.47 -4.90
N LYS A 190 34.11 -10.74 -4.57
CA LYS A 190 33.30 -11.06 -3.39
C LYS A 190 33.97 -10.62 -2.09
N ASN A 191 35.28 -10.85 -1.96
CA ASN A 191 36.02 -10.42 -0.77
C ASN A 191 36.07 -8.88 -0.66
N GLU A 192 36.19 -8.18 -1.79
CA GLU A 192 36.08 -6.72 -1.82
C GLU A 192 34.69 -6.23 -1.41
N LYS A 193 33.62 -6.89 -1.88
CA LYS A 193 32.24 -6.62 -1.45
C LYS A 193 32.08 -6.79 0.05
N GLU A 194 32.58 -7.89 0.62
CA GLU A 194 32.51 -8.14 2.07
C GLU A 194 33.28 -7.10 2.88
N ARG A 195 34.45 -6.66 2.40
CA ARG A 195 35.23 -5.60 3.03
C ARG A 195 34.45 -4.28 3.06
N LEU A 196 33.89 -3.87 1.92
CA LEU A 196 33.08 -2.65 1.81
C LEU A 196 31.83 -2.69 2.71
N LEU A 197 31.22 -3.87 2.88
CA LEU A 197 30.09 -4.05 3.80
C LEU A 197 30.50 -3.96 5.27
N ARG A 198 31.70 -4.44 5.64
CA ARG A 198 32.22 -4.34 7.02
C ARG A 198 32.75 -2.97 7.39
N GLU A 199 33.37 -2.27 6.44
CA GLU A 199 33.89 -0.91 6.60
C GLU A 199 32.77 0.14 6.57
N ARG A 200 31.54 -0.27 6.27
CA ARG A 200 30.36 0.60 6.32
C ARG A 200 30.24 1.12 7.77
N PRO A 201 30.54 2.41 8.02
CA PRO A 201 30.30 2.96 9.35
C PRO A 201 28.83 2.76 9.68
N ASP A 202 28.52 2.54 10.96
CA ASP A 202 27.18 2.67 11.51
C ASP A 202 26.79 4.16 11.47
N ARG A 203 26.69 4.71 10.26
CA ARG A 203 25.95 5.93 10.00
C ARG A 203 24.52 5.49 10.27
N GLY A 204 24.06 5.72 11.50
CA GLY A 204 22.66 5.57 11.84
C GLY A 204 21.84 6.14 10.69
N ASP A 205 20.84 5.38 10.24
CA ASP A 205 19.97 5.71 9.11
C ASP A 205 19.71 7.23 9.16
N PRO A 206 20.13 8.02 8.14
CA PRO A 206 20.01 9.47 8.23
C PRO A 206 18.56 9.79 8.57
N GLU A 207 18.33 10.65 9.57
CA GLU A 207 16.96 10.97 10.01
C GLU A 207 16.23 11.61 8.84
N VAL A 208 15.47 10.79 8.10
CA VAL A 208 14.76 11.22 6.91
C VAL A 208 13.52 11.96 7.38
N VAL A 209 13.50 13.27 7.21
CA VAL A 209 12.36 14.10 7.62
C VAL A 209 11.43 14.34 6.43
N VAL A 210 10.14 14.11 6.63
CA VAL A 210 9.07 14.50 5.70
C VAL A 210 8.56 15.87 6.14
N ASP A 211 8.89 16.90 5.36
CA ASP A 211 8.41 18.26 5.54
C ASP A 211 7.35 18.63 4.50
N SER A 212 6.84 19.87 4.55
CA SER A 212 5.84 20.36 3.59
C SER A 212 6.34 20.37 2.15
N SER A 213 7.64 20.60 1.92
CA SER A 213 8.21 20.68 0.57
C SER A 213 8.14 19.35 -0.16
N VAL A 214 8.36 18.24 0.56
CA VAL A 214 8.23 16.89 -0.02
C VAL A 214 6.77 16.59 -0.37
N VAL A 215 5.84 16.97 0.50
CA VAL A 215 4.40 16.79 0.25
C VAL A 215 3.96 17.58 -0.99
N GLU A 216 4.43 18.82 -1.15
CA GLU A 216 4.16 19.65 -2.33
C GLU A 216 4.75 19.07 -3.62
N GLU A 217 5.94 18.49 -3.56
CA GLU A 217 6.54 17.80 -4.71
C GLU A 217 5.70 16.59 -5.12
N VAL A 218 5.35 15.72 -4.17
CA VAL A 218 4.52 14.54 -4.46
C VAL A 218 3.14 14.95 -4.96
N ALA A 219 2.52 15.99 -4.38
CA ALA A 219 1.25 16.50 -4.86
C ALA A 219 1.33 16.98 -6.32
N ARG A 220 2.41 17.68 -6.69
CA ARG A 220 2.65 18.09 -8.09
C ARG A 220 2.84 16.90 -9.01
N GLU A 221 3.63 15.90 -8.62
CA GLU A 221 3.82 14.67 -9.41
C GLU A 221 2.47 13.97 -9.66
N ILE A 222 1.63 13.82 -8.64
CA ILE A 222 0.30 13.22 -8.78
C ILE A 222 -0.59 14.04 -9.71
N ALA A 223 -0.57 15.37 -9.59
CA ALA A 223 -1.33 16.26 -10.46
C ALA A 223 -0.89 16.17 -11.94
N THR A 224 0.40 15.98 -12.21
CA THR A 224 0.91 15.80 -13.57
C THR A 224 0.58 14.43 -14.17
N LEU A 225 0.39 13.41 -13.33
CA LEU A 225 0.05 12.04 -13.74
C LEU A 225 -1.45 11.82 -13.89
N ALA A 226 -2.29 12.67 -13.30
CA ALA A 226 -3.73 12.61 -13.48
C ALA A 226 -4.08 13.13 -14.90
N PRO A 227 -4.74 12.33 -15.77
CA PRO A 227 -5.29 12.88 -17.00
C PRO A 227 -6.28 13.99 -16.61
N ALA A 228 -6.29 15.09 -17.36
CA ALA A 228 -7.26 16.17 -17.22
C ALA A 228 -8.68 15.58 -17.33
N GLY A 229 -9.26 15.18 -16.20
CA GLY A 229 -10.64 14.74 -16.10
C GLY A 229 -11.56 15.95 -16.28
N PRO A 230 -12.75 15.76 -16.86
CA PRO A 230 -13.62 16.88 -17.18
C PRO A 230 -14.00 17.63 -15.89
N ALA A 231 -14.04 18.96 -16.01
CA ALA A 231 -14.45 19.85 -14.93
C ALA A 231 -15.79 19.42 -14.33
N PRO A 232 -15.98 19.53 -13.01
CA PRO A 232 -17.26 19.23 -12.39
C PRO A 232 -18.35 20.15 -12.97
N VAL A 233 -19.48 19.55 -13.32
CA VAL A 233 -20.71 20.21 -13.78
C VAL A 233 -21.40 20.89 -12.62
#